data_AF-A0A2H0RDU4-F1
#
_entry.id   AF-A0A2H0RDU4-F1
#
_cell.length_a   1.000
_cell.length_b   1.000
_cell.length_c   1.000
_cell.angle_alpha   90.00
_cell.angle_beta   90.00
_cell.angle_gamma   90.00
#
_symmetry.space_group_name_H-M   'P 1'
#
loop_
_entity.id
_entity.type
_entity.pdbx_description
1 polymer ?
#
loop_
_entity_poly.entity_id
_entity_poly.type
_entity_poly.pdbx_seq_one_letter_code
_entity_poly.pdbx_strand_id
1 'polypeptide(L)' 'MDKALLQIQDNLESIKKLSTDQATEFWLARDLMLILGYSTWRQFDEAIGRGKESCKTGG' A
#
# COMPACT_ATOMS: atom_id res chain seq x y z
N MET A 1 -7.50 6.40 -20.16
CA MET A 1 -7.24 5.99 -18.76
C MET A 1 -6.33 4.79 -18.80
N ASP A 2 -5.13 4.92 -18.27
CA ASP A 2 -4.11 3.87 -18.29
C ASP A 2 -4.61 2.60 -17.61
N LYS A 3 -4.69 1.51 -18.39
CA LYS A 3 -5.17 0.20 -17.93
C LYS A 3 -4.41 -0.32 -16.70
N ALA A 4 -3.13 0.05 -16.58
CA ALA A 4 -2.29 -0.28 -15.44
C ALA A 4 -2.75 0.39 -14.13
N LEU A 5 -3.21 1.66 -14.20
CA LEU A 5 -3.70 2.37 -13.02
C LEU A 5 -5.01 1.75 -12.51
N LEU A 6 -5.91 1.40 -13.42
CA LEU A 6 -7.17 0.72 -13.09
C LEU A 6 -6.93 -0.64 -12.44
N GLN A 7 -5.95 -1.41 -12.92
CA GLN A 7 -5.60 -2.70 -12.35
C GLN A 7 -5.01 -2.58 -10.94
N ILE A 8 -4.14 -1.59 -10.70
CA ILE A 8 -3.57 -1.35 -9.37
C ILE A 8 -4.67 -0.96 -8.39
N GLN A 9 -5.61 -0.12 -8.82
CA GLN A 9 -6.73 0.29 -7.98
C GLN A 9 -7.61 -0.90 -7.57
N ASP A 10 -7.98 -1.76 -8.52
CA ASP A 10 -8.75 -2.98 -8.24
C ASP A 10 -8.02 -3.91 -7.25
N ASN A 11 -6.72 -4.13 -7.48
CA ASN A 11 -5.90 -4.95 -6.58
C ASN A 11 -5.86 -4.39 -5.15
N LEU A 12 -5.72 -3.07 -5.00
CA LEU A 12 -5.68 -2.40 -3.70
C LEU A 12 -7.02 -2.49 -2.96
N GLU A 13 -8.14 -2.34 -3.67
CA GLU A 13 -9.47 -2.50 -3.10
C GLU A 13 -9.70 -3.95 -2.62
N SER A 14 -9.20 -4.94 -3.37
CA SER A 14 -9.36 -6.37 -3.04
C SER A 14 -8.70 -6.78 -1.71
N ILE A 15 -7.58 -6.16 -1.35
CA ILE A 15 -6.84 -6.47 -0.11
C ILE A 15 -7.14 -5.53 1.06
N LYS A 16 -8.07 -4.60 0.87
CA LYS A 16 -8.46 -3.62 1.88
C LYS A 16 -9.06 -4.33 3.10
N LYS A 17 -8.62 -3.94 4.29
CA LYS A 17 -9.12 -4.48 5.55
C LYS A 17 -9.77 -3.38 6.38
N LEU A 18 -10.80 -3.77 7.12
CA LEU A 18 -11.46 -2.88 8.07
C LEU A 18 -10.99 -3.22 9.47
N SER A 19 -10.74 -2.18 10.26
CA SER A 19 -10.47 -2.29 11.69
C SER A 19 -11.65 -2.99 12.39
N THR A 20 -11.44 -3.57 13.57
CA THR A 20 -12.50 -4.28 14.32
C THR A 20 -13.75 -3.42 14.55
N ASP A 21 -13.57 -2.11 14.70
CA ASP A 21 -14.66 -1.14 14.87
C ASP A 21 -15.21 -0.59 13.54
N GLN A 22 -14.68 -1.06 12.40
CA GLN A 22 -14.98 -0.57 11.04
C GLN A 22 -14.73 0.92 10.80
N ALA A 23 -14.12 1.62 11.77
CA ALA A 23 -13.86 3.05 11.70
C ALA A 23 -12.68 3.43 10.77
N THR A 24 -11.85 2.48 10.37
CA THR A 24 -10.64 2.79 9.60
C THR A 24 -10.26 1.65 8.66
N GLU A 25 -10.05 2.02 7.39
CA GLU A 25 -9.50 1.17 6.35
C GLU A 25 -7.97 1.09 6.51
N PHE A 26 -7.43 -0.12 6.43
CA PHE A 26 -6.00 -0.34 6.48
C PHE A 26 -5.59 -1.47 5.54
N TRP A 27 -4.31 -1.45 5.19
CA TRP A 27 -3.69 -2.46 4.34
C TRP A 27 -2.51 -3.07 5.07
N LEU A 28 -2.34 -4.39 4.94
CA LEU A 28 -1.14 -5.05 5.45
C LEU A 28 0.01 -4.79 4.48
N ALA A 29 1.16 -4.41 5.04
CA ALA A 29 2.38 -4.20 4.26
C ALA A 29 2.78 -5.44 3.45
N ARG A 30 2.51 -6.65 3.95
CA ARG A 30 2.79 -7.90 3.22
C ARG A 30 1.96 -8.04 1.95
N ASP A 31 0.69 -7.62 2.00
CA ASP A 31 -0.22 -7.69 0.84
C ASP A 31 0.14 -6.59 -0.18
N LEU A 32 0.45 -5.39 0.30
CA LEU A 32 0.91 -4.27 -0.54
C LEU A 32 2.20 -4.56 -1.30
N MET A 33 3.16 -5.26 -0.67
CA MET A 33 4.44 -5.60 -1.28
C MET A 33 4.26 -6.33 -2.61
N LEU A 34 3.35 -7.31 -2.65
CA LEU A 34 3.11 -8.14 -3.83
C LEU A 34 2.41 -7.35 -4.94
N ILE A 35 1.44 -6.52 -4.59
CA ILE A 35 0.68 -5.70 -5.56
C ILE A 35 1.57 -4.65 -6.21
N LEU A 36 2.51 -4.08 -5.45
CA LEU A 36 3.44 -3.07 -5.92
C LEU A 36 4.68 -3.66 -6.62
N GLY A 37 4.73 -4.99 -6.76
CA GLY A 37 5.76 -5.68 -7.54
C GLY A 37 7.11 -5.88 -6.83
N TYR A 38 7.16 -5.75 -5.50
CA TYR A 38 8.39 -5.97 -4.74
C TYR A 38 8.63 -7.46 -4.49
N SER A 39 9.82 -7.94 -4.86
CA SER A 39 10.19 -9.35 -4.72
C SER A 39 10.70 -9.71 -3.32
N THR A 40 11.15 -8.73 -2.53
CA THR A 40 11.70 -8.96 -1.18
C THR A 40 11.24 -7.90 -0.18
N TRP A 41 11.10 -8.32 1.08
CA TRP A 41 10.70 -7.41 2.17
C TRP A 41 11.68 -6.26 2.38
N ARG A 42 12.99 -6.50 2.23
CA ARG A 42 14.01 -5.47 2.45
C ARG A 42 13.82 -4.25 1.53
N GLN A 43 13.57 -4.48 0.24
CA GLN A 43 13.35 -3.40 -0.73
C GLN A 43 12.04 -2.64 -0.45
N PHE A 44 11.03 -3.36 0.02
CA PHE A 44 9.74 -2.77 0.34
C PHE A 44 9.76 -1.95 1.64
N ASP A 45 10.49 -2.41 2.65
CA ASP A 45 10.66 -1.71 3.92
C ASP A 45 11.25 -0.31 3.72
N GLU A 46 12.25 -0.18 2.83
CA GLU A 46 12.80 1.13 2.45
C GLU A 46 11.75 2.04 1.79
N ALA A 47 10.87 1.48 0.95
CA ALA A 47 9.79 2.24 0.31
C ALA A 47 8.75 2.73 1.32
N ILE A 48 8.39 1.89 2.30
CA ILE A 48 7.54 2.29 3.43
C ILE A 48 8.22 3.41 4.22
N GLY A 49 9.52 3.29 4.49
CA GLY A 49 10.31 4.31 5.19
C GLY A 49 10.24 5.67 4.50
N ARG A 50 10.50 5.70 3.18
CA ARG A 50 10.35 6.91 2.36
C ARG A 50 8.93 7.47 2.41
N GLY A 51 7.90 6.61 2.33
CA GLY A 51 6.51 7.04 2.44
C GLY A 51 6.20 7.74 3.77
N LYS A 52 6.67 7.17 4.89
CA LYS A 52 6.54 7.78 6.22
C LYS A 52 7.26 9.12 6.33
N GLU A 53 8.43 9.24 5.71
CA GLU A 53 9.22 10.47 5.71
C GLU A 53 8.55 11.57 4.89
N SER A 54 8.04 11.25 3.71
CA SER A 54 7.24 12.17 2.90
C SER A 54 6.04 12.73 3.66
N CYS A 55 5.34 11.92 4.46
CA CYS A 55 4.23 12.39 5.29
C CYS A 55 4.67 13.37 6.39
N LYS A 56 5.93 13.35 6.83
CA LYS A 56 6.47 14.28 7.83
C LYS A 56 6.91 15.60 7.21
N THR A 57 7.43 15.55 5.99
CA THR A 57 7.96 16.74 5.29
C THR A 57 6.92 17.47 4.44
N GLY A 58 5.79 16.83 4.14
CA GLY A 58 4.74 17.34 3.26
C GLY A 58 3.42 17.70 3.95
N GLY A 59 3.49 18.27 5.16
CA GLY A 59 2.35 18.90 5.82
C GLY A 59 2.14 20.34 5.36
#